data_AF-A0A1Q6A3W0-F1
#
_entry.id   AF-A0A1Q6A3W0-F1
#
_cell.length_a   1.000
_cell.length_b   1.000
_cell.length_c   1.000
_cell.angle_alpha   90.00
_cell.angle_beta   90.00
_cell.angle_gamma   90.00
#
_symmetry.space_group_name_H-M   'P 1'
#
loop_
_entity.id
_entity.type
_entity.pdbx_description
1 polymer ?
#
loop_
_entity_poly.entity_id
_entity_poly.type
_entity_poly.pdbx_seq_one_letter_code
_entity_poly.pdbx_strand_id
1 'polypeptide(L)'
;MTAGDTAISGEMLVVVNMLTYLQHLEDERNSKIDWINLSPGTYNAKAGDFTITLSAQTKGRWHISIVHRTTGYSHPWPSWQNDLEAAKRKAIFSLSDARRHIFEWQRREASLLK
;
A
#
# COMPACT_ATOMS: atom_id res chain seq x y z
N MET A 1 17.68 0.02 36.53
CA MET A 1 16.35 0.23 35.91
C MET A 1 16.57 0.29 34.42
N THR A 2 16.24 -0.79 33.71
CA THR A 2 16.37 -0.89 32.26
C THR A 2 15.32 0.00 31.59
N ALA A 3 15.76 0.95 30.77
CA ALA A 3 14.90 1.74 29.91
C ALA A 3 14.15 0.80 28.95
N GLY A 4 12.85 0.62 29.14
CA GLY A 4 12.06 -0.31 28.32
C GLY A 4 10.58 -0.38 28.67
N ASP A 5 10.20 -0.17 29.93
CA ASP A 5 8.78 -0.19 30.34
C ASP A 5 8.14 1.19 30.22
N THR A 6 8.02 1.70 28.99
CA THR A 6 7.05 2.77 28.73
C THR A 6 5.68 2.11 28.68
N ALA A 7 5.00 2.05 29.82
CA ALA A 7 3.61 1.61 29.87
C ALA A 7 2.79 2.45 28.89
N ILE A 8 2.26 1.80 27.84
CA ILE A 8 1.42 2.44 26.82
C ILE A 8 0.11 2.85 27.52
N SER A 9 -0.27 4.13 27.41
CA SER A 9 -1.56 4.61 27.93
C SER A 9 -2.71 3.77 27.34
N GLY A 10 -3.75 3.49 28.14
CA GLY A 10 -4.92 2.73 27.69
C GLY A 10 -5.57 3.31 26.43
N GLU A 11 -5.54 4.63 26.27
CA GLU A 11 -6.03 5.32 25.06
C GLU A 11 -5.18 4.99 23.83
N MET A 12 -3.86 4.94 24.00
CA MET A 12 -2.94 4.58 22.92
C MET A 12 -3.12 3.10 22.53
N LEU A 13 -3.41 2.22 23.48
CA LEU A 13 -3.73 0.83 23.21
C LEU A 13 -5.01 0.70 22.35
N VAL A 14 -6.04 1.51 22.63
CA VAL A 14 -7.26 1.56 21.80
C VAL A 14 -6.93 1.99 20.38
N VAL A 15 -6.13 3.04 20.20
CA VAL A 15 -5.72 3.52 18.87
C VAL A 15 -4.94 2.43 18.12
N VAL A 16 -3.97 1.78 18.77
CA VAL A 16 -3.20 0.70 18.16
C VAL A 16 -4.12 -0.45 17.72
N ASN A 17 -5.03 -0.88 18.57
CA ASN A 17 -5.98 -1.95 18.24
C ASN A 17 -6.88 -1.58 17.05
N MET A 18 -7.35 -0.34 16.98
CA MET A 18 -8.13 0.15 15.84
C MET A 18 -7.31 0.11 14.55
N LEU A 19 -6.05 0.56 14.58
CA LEU A 19 -5.17 0.52 13.42
C LEU A 19 -4.88 -0.92 12.96
N THR A 20 -4.64 -1.84 13.90
CA THR A 20 -4.42 -3.25 13.58
C THR A 20 -5.67 -3.90 12.97
N TYR A 21 -6.86 -3.57 13.49
CA TYR A 21 -8.13 -4.06 12.94
C TYR A 21 -8.37 -3.54 11.52
N LEU A 22 -8.13 -2.25 11.25
CA LEU A 22 -8.24 -1.68 9.91
C LEU A 22 -7.25 -2.35 8.94
N GLN A 23 -6.01 -2.61 9.38
CA GLN A 23 -5.04 -3.34 8.57
C GLN A 23 -5.52 -4.76 8.25
N HIS A 24 -6.10 -5.46 9.23
CA HIS A 24 -6.64 -6.80 9.03
C HIS A 24 -7.77 -6.81 8.00
N LEU A 25 -8.71 -5.86 8.08
CA LEU A 25 -9.79 -5.72 7.08
C LEU A 25 -9.24 -5.43 5.67
N GLU A 26 -8.18 -4.63 5.57
CA GLU A 26 -7.50 -4.39 4.30
C GLU A 26 -6.85 -5.66 3.75
N ASP A 27 -6.17 -6.42 4.60
CA ASP A 27 -5.56 -7.68 4.20
C ASP A 27 -6.62 -8.69 3.74
N GLU A 28 -7.76 -8.79 4.44
CA GLU A 28 -8.89 -9.62 4.02
C GLU A 28 -9.46 -9.19 2.67
N ARG A 29 -9.70 -7.89 2.48
CA ARG A 29 -10.20 -7.33 1.21
C ARG A 29 -9.27 -7.62 0.04
N ASN A 30 -7.97 -7.56 0.30
CA ASN A 30 -6.92 -7.69 -0.71
C ASN A 30 -6.33 -9.12 -0.76
N SER A 31 -6.81 -10.05 0.06
CA SER A 31 -6.32 -11.45 0.14
C SER A 31 -6.49 -12.24 -1.16
N LYS A 32 -7.47 -11.83 -1.98
CA LYS A 32 -7.79 -12.42 -3.29
C LYS A 32 -7.10 -11.73 -4.46
N ILE A 33 -6.08 -10.91 -4.20
CA ILE A 33 -5.31 -10.30 -5.29
C ILE A 33 -4.49 -11.38 -5.97
N ASP A 34 -4.87 -11.69 -7.21
CA ASP A 34 -4.13 -12.61 -8.07
C ASP A 34 -2.88 -11.93 -8.64
N TRP A 35 -1.72 -12.42 -8.21
CA TRP A 35 -0.42 -11.98 -8.71
C TRP A 35 -0.03 -12.78 -9.95
N ILE A 36 0.09 -12.10 -11.08
CA ILE A 36 0.48 -12.66 -12.36
C ILE A 36 1.93 -12.31 -12.63
N ASN A 37 2.75 -13.31 -12.97
CA ASN A 37 4.12 -13.08 -13.42
C ASN A 37 4.11 -12.70 -14.91
N LEU A 38 4.50 -11.46 -15.23
CA LEU A 38 4.52 -10.96 -16.61
C LEU A 38 5.84 -11.28 -17.32
N SER A 39 6.95 -11.20 -16.59
CA SER A 39 8.30 -11.41 -17.09
C SER A 39 9.24 -11.72 -15.92
N PRO A 40 10.43 -12.30 -16.15
CA PRO A 40 11.36 -12.60 -15.07
C PRO A 40 11.61 -11.39 -14.16
N GLY A 41 11.21 -11.50 -12.89
CA GLY A 41 11.35 -10.42 -11.91
C GLY A 41 10.26 -9.34 -11.96
N THR A 42 9.20 -9.48 -12.76
CA THR A 42 8.08 -8.54 -12.79
C THR A 42 6.76 -9.24 -12.48
N TYR A 43 6.10 -8.80 -11.42
CA TYR A 43 4.79 -9.28 -11.00
C TYR A 43 3.77 -8.17 -11.13
N ASN A 44 2.56 -8.53 -11.55
CA ASN A 44 1.45 -7.60 -11.67
C ASN A 44 0.22 -8.14 -10.95
N ALA A 45 -0.57 -7.22 -10.41
CA ALA A 45 -1.82 -7.53 -9.73
C ALA A 45 -2.85 -6.46 -10.09
N LYS A 46 -4.11 -6.90 -10.24
CA LYS A 46 -5.26 -5.99 -10.36
C LYS A 46 -5.98 -5.92 -9.02
N ALA A 47 -6.23 -4.70 -8.55
CA ALA A 47 -6.94 -4.47 -7.30
C ALA A 47 -7.98 -3.35 -7.48
N GLY A 48 -9.21 -3.72 -7.82
CA GLY A 48 -10.24 -2.75 -8.21
C GLY A 48 -9.78 -1.94 -9.42
N ASP A 49 -9.78 -0.61 -9.30
CA ASP A 49 -9.37 0.35 -10.33
C ASP A 49 -7.86 0.61 -10.41
N PHE A 50 -7.07 -0.13 -9.62
CA PHE A 50 -5.62 0.01 -9.62
C PHE A 50 -4.94 -1.20 -10.26
N THR A 51 -3.82 -0.91 -10.92
CA THR A 51 -2.83 -1.89 -11.35
C THR A 51 -1.61 -1.73 -10.47
N ILE A 52 -1.20 -2.82 -9.83
CA ILE A 52 0.00 -2.91 -9.01
C ILE A 52 1.07 -3.64 -9.82
N THR A 53 2.26 -3.07 -9.92
CA THR A 53 3.42 -3.68 -10.57
C THR A 53 4.57 -3.72 -9.58
N LEU A 54 5.13 -4.91 -9.38
CA LEU A 54 6.36 -5.14 -8.64
C LEU A 54 7.45 -5.48 -9.63
N SER A 55 8.56 -4.75 -9.61
CA SER A 55 9.72 -5.06 -10.45
C SER A 55 10.96 -5.24 -9.58
N ALA A 56 11.61 -6.39 -9.73
CA ALA A 56 12.90 -6.68 -9.15
C ALA A 56 13.96 -5.75 -9.76
N GLN A 57 14.76 -5.17 -8.89
CA GLN A 57 15.91 -4.36 -9.21
C GLN A 57 17.18 -5.05 -8.69
N THR A 58 18.34 -4.43 -8.91
CA THR A 58 19.62 -4.96 -8.45
C THR A 58 19.66 -5.13 -6.92
N LYS A 59 20.43 -6.12 -6.44
CA LYS A 59 20.66 -6.41 -5.02
C LYS A 59 19.40 -6.80 -4.23
N GLY A 60 18.45 -7.50 -4.86
CA GLY A 60 17.24 -8.01 -4.20
C GLY A 60 16.22 -6.93 -3.83
N ARG A 61 16.36 -5.72 -4.40
CA ARG A 61 15.44 -4.61 -4.12
C ARG A 61 14.22 -4.70 -5.01
N TRP A 62 13.05 -4.46 -4.45
CA TRP A 62 11.80 -4.45 -5.19
C TRP A 62 11.24 -3.04 -5.28
N HIS A 63 10.95 -2.61 -6.51
CA HIS A 63 10.23 -1.37 -6.79
C HIS A 63 8.72 -1.66 -6.83
N ILE A 64 7.93 -0.76 -6.25
CA ILE A 64 6.48 -0.84 -6.21
C ILE A 64 5.91 0.31 -7.04
N SER A 65 5.08 -0.03 -8.02
CA SER A 65 4.31 0.93 -8.80
C SER A 65 2.83 0.62 -8.65
N ILE A 66 2.02 1.63 -8.33
CA ILE A 66 0.56 1.51 -8.20
C ILE A 66 -0.03 2.62 -9.04
N VAL A 67 -0.78 2.23 -10.07
CA VAL A 67 -1.34 3.14 -11.07
C VAL A 67 -2.86 3.00 -11.07
N HIS A 68 -3.56 4.12 -10.92
CA HIS A 68 -5.00 4.18 -11.11
C HIS A 68 -5.31 4.09 -12.61
N ARG A 69 -6.03 3.05 -13.04
CA ARG A 69 -6.21 2.72 -14.47
C ARG A 69 -6.97 3.80 -15.24
N THR A 70 -7.93 4.45 -14.60
CA THR A 70 -8.81 5.41 -15.28
C THR A 70 -8.12 6.75 -15.51
N THR A 71 -7.31 7.21 -14.55
CA THR A 71 -6.67 8.54 -14.62
C THR A 71 -5.17 8.47 -14.95
N GLY A 72 -4.57 7.28 -14.93
CA GLY A 72 -3.12 7.10 -15.02
C GLY A 72 -2.35 7.59 -13.78
N TYR A 73 -3.04 8.03 -12.72
CA TYR A 73 -2.40 8.60 -11.54
C TYR A 73 -1.55 7.55 -10.81
N SER A 74 -0.31 7.92 -10.51
CA SER A 74 0.59 7.16 -9.64
C SER A 74 1.25 8.13 -8.67
N HIS A 75 1.09 7.88 -7.37
CA HIS A 75 1.87 8.58 -6.35
C HIS A 75 3.31 8.01 -6.32
N PRO A 76 4.33 8.78 -5.92
CA PRO A 76 5.63 8.21 -5.58
C PRO A 76 5.50 7.35 -4.30
N TRP A 77 5.71 6.04 -4.43
CA TRP A 77 5.58 5.09 -3.32
C TRP A 77 6.91 4.92 -2.59
N PRO A 78 6.98 5.14 -1.26
CA PRO A 78 8.23 5.01 -0.53
C PRO A 78 8.62 3.54 -0.27
N SER A 79 9.94 3.36 -0.25
CA SER A 79 10.71 2.22 0.28
C SER A 79 10.82 0.95 -0.57
N TRP A 80 12.05 0.72 -1.04
CA TRP A 80 12.55 -0.56 -1.54
C TRP A 80 12.33 -1.68 -0.52
N GLN A 81 11.81 -2.82 -0.97
CA GLN A 81 11.70 -4.01 -0.14
C GLN A 81 12.79 -5.02 -0.51
N ASN A 82 13.28 -5.77 0.47
CA ASN A 82 14.42 -6.69 0.31
C ASN A 82 14.00 -8.07 -0.25
N ASP A 83 12.70 -8.35 -0.29
CA ASP A 83 12.15 -9.60 -0.78
C ASP A 83 10.77 -9.38 -1.41
N LEU A 84 10.33 -10.34 -2.22
CA LEU A 84 9.08 -10.26 -2.98
C LEU A 84 7.85 -10.22 -2.07
N GLU A 85 7.85 -10.95 -0.96
CA GLU A 85 6.69 -11.04 -0.07
C GLU A 85 6.52 -9.77 0.78
N ALA A 86 7.62 -9.17 1.20
CA ALA A 86 7.66 -7.82 1.76
C ALA A 86 7.19 -6.79 0.72
N ALA A 87 7.59 -6.92 -0.55
CA ALA A 87 7.12 -6.06 -1.63
C ALA A 87 5.60 -6.16 -1.85
N LYS A 88 5.05 -7.38 -1.87
CA LYS A 88 3.59 -7.62 -1.99
C LYS A 88 2.84 -7.00 -0.81
N ARG A 89 3.26 -7.27 0.43
CA ARG A 89 2.65 -6.69 1.64
C ARG A 89 2.70 -5.17 1.64
N LYS A 90 3.85 -4.60 1.31
CA LYS A 90 4.02 -3.14 1.23
C LYS A 90 3.15 -2.54 0.12
N ALA A 91 3.01 -3.21 -1.01
CA ALA A 91 2.15 -2.76 -2.10
C ALA A 91 0.67 -2.78 -1.72
N ILE A 92 0.21 -3.82 -1.00
CA ILE A 92 -1.15 -3.89 -0.46
C ILE A 92 -1.38 -2.75 0.55
N PHE A 93 -0.43 -2.53 1.46
CA PHE A 93 -0.50 -1.41 2.41
C PHE A 93 -0.61 -0.06 1.69
N SER A 94 0.27 0.19 0.71
CA SER A 94 0.29 1.44 -0.06
C SER A 94 -0.93 1.61 -0.99
N LEU A 95 -1.67 0.55 -1.29
CA LEU A 95 -2.91 0.65 -2.07
C LEU A 95 -3.99 1.45 -1.34
N SER A 96 -4.06 1.35 -0.01
CA SER A 96 -4.97 2.16 0.81
C SER A 96 -4.65 3.65 0.71
N ASP A 97 -3.36 3.99 0.75
CA ASP A 97 -2.90 5.36 0.51
C ASP A 97 -3.24 5.82 -0.93
N ALA A 98 -3.08 4.95 -1.92
CA ALA A 98 -3.46 5.24 -3.32
C ALA A 98 -4.94 5.59 -3.49
N ARG A 99 -5.82 4.80 -2.86
CA ARG A 99 -7.27 5.05 -2.83
C ARG A 99 -7.59 6.39 -2.18
N ARG A 100 -6.91 6.72 -1.08
CA ARG A 100 -7.07 8.02 -0.41
C ARG A 100 -6.58 9.18 -1.28
N HIS A 101 -5.39 9.07 -1.87
CA HIS A 101 -4.81 10.12 -2.69
C HIS A 101 -5.65 10.44 -3.93
N ILE A 102 -6.16 9.42 -4.63
CA ILE A 102 -7.02 9.67 -5.80
C ILE A 102 -8.32 10.36 -5.40
N PHE A 103 -8.92 9.97 -4.27
CA PHE A 103 -10.13 10.61 -3.75
C PHE A 103 -9.89 12.08 -3.40
N GLU A 104 -8.80 12.38 -2.68
CA GLU A 104 -8.42 13.76 -2.33
C GLU A 104 -8.07 14.60 -3.56
N TRP A 105 -7.47 13.99 -4.58
CA TRP A 105 -7.15 14.64 -5.86
C TRP A 105 -8.42 14.98 -6.64
N GLN A 106 -9.34 14.01 -6.82
CA GLN A 106 -10.64 14.22 -7.48
C GLN A 106 -11.48 15.28 -6.77
N ARG A 107 -11.49 15.27 -5.43
CA ARG A 107 -12.19 16.29 -4.64
C ARG A 107 -11.63 17.69 -4.86
N ARG A 108 -10.30 17.82 -4.97
CA ARG A 108 -9.64 19.10 -5.27
C ARG A 108 -9.97 19.60 -6.67
N GLU A 109 -9.88 18.74 -7.69
CA GLU A 109 -10.27 19.13 -9.06
C GLU A 109 -11.73 19.59 -9.15
N ALA A 110 -12.65 18.85 -8.52
CA ALA A 110 -14.07 19.21 -8.50
C ALA A 110 -14.35 20.56 -7.80
N SER A 111 -13.48 20.98 -6.87
CA SER A 111 -13.59 22.28 -6.20
C SER A 111 -13.03 23.44 -7.03
N LEU A 112 -12.14 23.18 -7.98
CA LEU A 112 -11.51 24.18 -8.86
C LEU A 112 -12.35 24.49 -10.11
N LEU A 113 -13.34 23.64 -10.42
CA LEU A 113 -14.27 23.80 -11.54
C LEU A 113 -15.57 24.56 -11.16
N LYS A 114 -15.66 25.07 -9.93
CA LYS A 114 -16.77 25.91 -9.44
C LYS A 114 -16.32 27.36 -9.30
#